data_AF-A0A7S1VEM9-F1
#
_entry.id   AF-A0A7S1VEM9-F1
#
_cell.length_a   1.000
_cell.length_b   1.000
_cell.length_c   1.000
_cell.angle_alpha   90.00
_cell.angle_beta   90.00
_cell.angle_gamma   90.00
#
_symmetry.space_group_name_H-M   'P 1'
#
loop_
_entity.id
_entity.type
_entity.pdbx_description
1 polymer ?
#
loop_
_entity_poly.entity_id
_entity_poly.type
_entity_poly.pdbx_seq_one_letter_code
_entity_poly.pdbx_strand_id
1 'polypeptide(L)'
;RDYGGAIASHDRWIGAVEAVSILWYKNIDAVVIQFISCSASRKMLAPFVWNYFCSRNCGCGNCSTMTDDDDDDEVGLVQGPRSCTDYARYLLVLATTGEEPQTPRCQCPTPPLYLQWKGHSVTIVGIQKLAGEDEYDLILFDPARSGAMLEQSLTSSLEGRIGLAKAFQHIKKSSRDLLQRDCQIILSTDRKGLTRDERDSFKRTYVVTAAEGKVRERM
;
A
#
# COMPACT_ATOMS: atom_id res chain seq x y z
N ARG A 1 -18.60 18.84 -2.29
CA ARG A 1 -17.36 19.43 -2.87
C ARG A 1 -16.85 20.37 -1.80
N ASP A 2 -16.02 19.85 -0.91
CA ASP A 2 -15.96 20.38 0.46
C ASP A 2 -14.95 21.53 0.62
N TYR A 3 -14.24 21.88 -0.47
CA TYR A 3 -13.23 22.94 -0.48
C TYR A 3 -13.70 24.26 -1.11
N GLY A 4 -14.96 24.41 -1.51
CA GLY A 4 -15.46 25.70 -2.04
C GLY A 4 -14.70 26.23 -3.27
N GLY A 5 -14.02 25.36 -4.03
CA GLY A 5 -13.35 25.72 -5.29
C GLY A 5 -11.88 26.13 -5.20
N ALA A 6 -11.28 26.24 -4.02
CA ALA A 6 -9.86 26.58 -3.88
C ALA A 6 -9.17 25.80 -2.74
N ILE A 7 -8.02 25.19 -3.06
CA ILE A 7 -7.11 24.56 -2.09
C ILE A 7 -5.81 25.36 -1.98
N ALA A 8 -5.34 25.95 -3.08
CA ALA A 8 -4.14 26.78 -3.09
C ALA A 8 -4.25 27.96 -2.11
N SER A 9 -3.14 28.28 -1.44
CA SER A 9 -3.01 29.40 -0.49
C SER A 9 -3.85 29.27 0.79
N HIS A 10 -4.27 28.05 1.16
CA HIS A 10 -5.01 27.80 2.40
C HIS A 10 -4.43 26.58 3.15
N ASP A 11 -4.45 26.65 4.48
CA ASP A 11 -4.06 25.54 5.37
C ASP A 11 -5.22 24.54 5.53
N ARG A 12 -5.64 23.94 4.41
CA ARG A 12 -6.72 22.94 4.41
C ARG A 12 -6.15 21.54 4.43
N TRP A 13 -6.75 20.73 5.28
CA TRP A 13 -6.49 19.30 5.34
C TRP A 13 -7.04 18.63 4.08
N ILE A 14 -6.25 17.77 3.47
CA ILE A 14 -6.69 16.90 2.38
C ILE A 14 -6.76 15.46 2.90
N GLY A 15 -7.58 14.63 2.25
CA GLY A 15 -7.70 13.21 2.54
C GLY A 15 -7.18 12.33 1.40
N ALA A 16 -7.45 11.04 1.52
CA ALA A 16 -6.99 10.05 0.54
C ALA A 16 -7.59 10.28 -0.86
N VAL A 17 -8.82 10.79 -0.92
CA VAL A 17 -9.54 11.03 -2.18
C VAL A 17 -8.91 12.17 -2.97
N GLU A 18 -8.53 13.26 -2.32
CA GLU A 18 -7.83 14.38 -2.95
C GLU A 18 -6.43 13.94 -3.42
N ALA A 19 -5.71 13.17 -2.60
CA ALA A 19 -4.40 12.64 -2.96
C ALA A 19 -4.46 11.70 -4.18
N VAL A 20 -5.44 10.79 -4.26
CA VAL A 20 -5.66 9.97 -5.47
C VAL A 20 -5.99 10.82 -6.68
N SER A 21 -6.80 11.85 -6.52
CA SER A 21 -7.15 12.76 -7.62
C SER A 21 -5.91 13.44 -8.23
N ILE A 22 -4.91 13.78 -7.40
CA ILE A 22 -3.62 14.33 -7.85
C ILE A 22 -2.82 13.28 -8.63
N LEU A 23 -2.74 12.04 -8.13
CA LEU A 23 -2.04 10.95 -8.82
C LEU A 23 -2.63 10.70 -10.20
N TRP A 24 -3.95 10.68 -10.30
CA TRP A 24 -4.65 10.51 -11.58
C TRP A 24 -4.43 11.66 -12.55
N TYR A 25 -4.44 12.90 -12.06
CA TYR A 25 -4.08 14.06 -12.87
C TYR A 25 -2.66 13.92 -13.45
N LYS A 26 -1.76 13.22 -12.76
CA LYS A 26 -0.40 12.87 -13.21
C LYS A 26 -0.31 11.56 -14.01
N ASN A 27 -1.45 10.98 -14.41
CA ASN A 27 -1.56 9.72 -15.14
C ASN A 27 -1.02 8.49 -14.38
N ILE A 28 -1.00 8.55 -13.05
CA ILE A 28 -0.60 7.43 -12.19
C ILE A 28 -1.88 6.65 -11.84
N ASP A 29 -1.91 5.35 -12.11
CA ASP A 29 -3.00 4.49 -11.66
C ASP A 29 -2.94 4.37 -10.12
N ALA A 30 -4.08 4.62 -9.48
CA ALA A 30 -4.18 4.61 -8.03
C ALA A 30 -5.61 4.32 -7.58
N VAL A 31 -5.74 3.68 -6.42
CA VAL A 31 -7.03 3.34 -5.81
C VAL A 31 -7.00 3.61 -4.30
N VAL A 32 -8.13 4.05 -3.75
CA VAL A 32 -8.38 4.14 -2.30
C VAL A 32 -8.93 2.81 -1.81
N ILE A 33 -8.31 2.22 -0.80
CA ILE A 33 -8.82 1.06 -0.07
C ILE A 33 -9.31 1.54 1.30
N GLN A 34 -10.52 1.17 1.70
CA GLN A 34 -11.14 1.57 2.96
C GLN A 34 -11.22 0.42 3.96
N PHE A 35 -10.74 0.66 5.17
CA PHE A 35 -10.81 -0.26 6.31
C PHE A 35 -11.67 0.41 7.40
N ILE A 36 -13.00 0.24 7.36
CA ILE A 36 -13.95 1.12 8.05
C ILE A 36 -15.11 0.36 8.72
N SER A 37 -15.82 1.03 9.63
CA SER A 37 -17.12 0.66 10.24
C SER A 37 -17.15 -0.58 11.15
N CYS A 38 -16.36 -1.61 10.88
CA CYS A 38 -16.40 -2.88 11.61
C CYS A 38 -15.01 -3.49 11.82
N SER A 39 -14.91 -4.35 12.85
CA SER A 39 -13.67 -5.05 13.20
C SER A 39 -13.17 -5.95 12.06
N ALA A 40 -14.08 -6.61 11.34
CA ALA A 40 -13.72 -7.46 10.20
C ALA A 40 -12.98 -6.66 9.12
N SER A 41 -13.49 -5.48 8.75
CA SER A 41 -12.82 -4.59 7.79
C SER A 41 -11.46 -4.13 8.31
N ARG A 42 -11.39 -3.62 9.55
CA ARG A 42 -10.13 -3.08 10.12
C ARG A 42 -9.04 -4.12 10.31
N LYS A 43 -9.39 -5.38 10.65
CA LYS A 43 -8.44 -6.49 10.78
C LYS A 43 -7.74 -6.84 9.47
N MET A 44 -8.34 -6.54 8.32
CA MET A 44 -7.71 -6.80 7.02
C MET A 44 -6.54 -5.87 6.71
N LEU A 45 -6.35 -4.77 7.45
CA LEU A 45 -5.30 -3.79 7.16
C LEU A 45 -3.90 -4.40 7.14
N ALA A 46 -3.52 -5.14 8.18
CA ALA A 46 -2.17 -5.68 8.27
C ALA A 46 -1.90 -6.83 7.30
N PRO A 47 -2.78 -7.84 7.15
CA PRO A 47 -2.63 -8.86 6.12
C PRO A 47 -2.63 -8.27 4.70
N PHE A 48 -3.43 -7.23 4.43
CA PHE A 48 -3.40 -6.53 3.14
C PHE A 48 -2.03 -5.90 2.88
N VAL A 49 -1.46 -5.18 3.85
CA VAL A 49 -0.14 -4.55 3.72
C VAL A 49 0.97 -5.60 3.61
N TRP A 50 0.87 -6.69 4.38
CA TRP A 50 1.77 -7.85 4.26
C TRP A 50 1.77 -8.39 2.84
N ASN A 51 0.58 -8.72 2.34
CA ASN A 51 0.41 -9.22 0.99
C ASN A 51 0.86 -8.18 -0.05
N TYR A 52 0.69 -6.88 0.16
CA TYR A 52 1.19 -5.88 -0.79
C TYR A 52 2.72 -5.91 -0.92
N PHE A 53 3.45 -5.95 0.20
CA PHE A 53 4.92 -5.95 0.18
C PHE A 53 5.51 -7.33 -0.14
N CYS A 54 4.77 -8.41 0.12
CA CYS A 54 5.19 -9.79 -0.15
C CYS A 54 4.74 -10.32 -1.52
N SER A 55 3.57 -9.91 -2.02
CA SER A 55 3.08 -10.26 -3.36
C SER A 55 3.78 -9.34 -4.36
N ARG A 56 4.91 -9.76 -4.89
CA ARG A 56 5.54 -9.01 -5.99
C ARG A 56 5.00 -9.54 -7.30
N ASN A 57 3.88 -8.97 -7.74
CA ASN A 57 3.35 -9.21 -9.07
C ASN A 57 4.00 -8.24 -10.07
N CYS A 58 5.33 -8.33 -10.25
CA CYS A 58 5.96 -7.54 -11.29
C CYS A 58 5.46 -8.09 -12.64
N GLY A 59 4.86 -7.25 -13.47
CA GLY A 59 4.62 -7.58 -14.88
C GLY A 59 5.92 -7.48 -15.69
N CYS A 60 7.06 -7.66 -15.04
CA CYS A 60 8.36 -7.32 -15.56
C CYS A 60 8.91 -8.50 -16.38
N GLY A 61 8.41 -8.62 -17.61
CA GLY A 61 9.01 -9.49 -18.64
C GLY A 61 10.49 -9.16 -18.94
N ASN A 62 11.00 -8.02 -18.42
CA ASN A 62 12.39 -7.57 -18.53
C ASN A 62 12.96 -7.09 -17.17
N CYS A 63 12.64 -7.73 -16.04
CA CYS A 63 13.52 -7.52 -14.88
C CYS A 63 14.91 -8.06 -15.22
N SER A 64 15.91 -7.18 -15.17
CA SER A 64 17.30 -7.40 -15.59
C SER A 64 18.08 -8.42 -14.74
N THR A 65 17.39 -9.35 -14.09
CA THR A 65 17.95 -10.44 -13.29
C THR A 65 17.69 -11.82 -13.88
N MET A 66 16.99 -11.93 -15.01
CA MET A 66 16.97 -13.16 -15.79
C MET A 66 18.27 -13.20 -16.60
N THR A 67 19.21 -14.02 -16.15
CA THR A 67 20.29 -14.50 -17.01
C THR A 67 19.61 -15.15 -18.22
N ASP A 68 19.93 -14.64 -19.41
CA ASP A 68 19.57 -15.23 -20.69
C ASP A 68 20.22 -16.63 -20.75
N ASP A 69 19.58 -17.65 -20.18
CA ASP A 69 19.94 -19.04 -20.45
C ASP A 69 18.69 -19.92 -20.35
N ASP A 70 18.44 -20.56 -21.48
CA ASP A 70 17.65 -21.75 -21.76
C ASP A 70 16.14 -21.61 -22.00
N ASP A 71 15.84 -21.87 -23.28
CA ASP A 71 14.61 -22.38 -23.88
C ASP A 71 13.91 -23.41 -22.97
N ASP A 72 12.61 -23.20 -22.71
CA ASP A 72 11.60 -24.22 -22.93
C ASP A 72 10.18 -23.64 -22.79
N ASP A 73 9.34 -24.06 -23.72
CA ASP A 73 7.92 -23.74 -23.86
C ASP A 73 7.11 -24.14 -22.61
N GLU A 74 6.73 -23.16 -21.78
CA GLU A 74 5.54 -23.29 -20.95
C GLU A 74 4.66 -22.04 -21.05
N VAL A 75 3.46 -22.23 -21.61
CA VAL A 75 2.44 -21.20 -21.81
C VAL A 75 1.79 -20.85 -20.46
N GLY A 76 2.59 -20.26 -19.56
CA GLY A 76 2.09 -19.60 -18.37
C GLY A 76 1.39 -18.32 -18.81
N LEU A 77 0.10 -18.19 -18.50
CA LEU A 77 -0.69 -16.97 -18.69
C LEU A 77 0.05 -15.78 -18.04
N VAL A 78 0.84 -15.05 -18.82
CA VAL A 78 1.45 -13.79 -18.42
C VAL A 78 0.29 -12.82 -18.21
N GLN A 79 -0.26 -12.81 -17.00
CA GLN A 79 -1.29 -11.87 -16.62
C GLN A 79 -0.66 -10.49 -16.71
N GLY A 80 -1.08 -9.72 -17.72
CA GLY A 80 -0.63 -8.36 -17.93
C GLY A 80 -0.81 -7.49 -16.67
N PRO A 81 -0.20 -6.29 -16.65
CA PRO A 81 -0.22 -5.42 -15.48
C PRO A 81 -1.66 -5.11 -15.06
N ARG A 82 -2.03 -5.60 -13.86
CA ARG A 82 -3.38 -5.40 -13.29
C ARG A 82 -3.63 -3.92 -13.02
N SER A 83 -4.88 -3.48 -13.16
CA SER A 83 -5.28 -2.18 -12.62
C SER A 83 -5.10 -2.15 -11.11
N CYS A 84 -4.88 -0.96 -10.52
CA CYS A 84 -4.76 -0.81 -9.07
C CYS A 84 -6.01 -1.34 -8.35
N THR A 85 -7.19 -1.13 -8.93
CA THR A 85 -8.44 -1.63 -8.38
C THR A 85 -8.49 -3.16 -8.35
N ASP A 86 -8.11 -3.83 -9.45
CA ASP A 86 -8.11 -5.30 -9.49
C ASP A 86 -7.00 -5.89 -8.61
N TYR A 87 -5.85 -5.21 -8.54
CA TYR A 87 -4.78 -5.60 -7.65
C TYR A 87 -5.18 -5.46 -6.17
N ALA A 88 -5.83 -4.35 -5.80
CA ALA A 88 -6.37 -4.17 -4.46
C ALA A 88 -7.40 -5.25 -4.09
N ARG A 89 -8.32 -5.61 -5.00
CA ARG A 89 -9.27 -6.71 -4.77
C ARG A 89 -8.57 -8.04 -4.56
N TYR A 90 -7.57 -8.35 -5.37
CA TYR A 90 -6.77 -9.56 -5.20
C TYR A 90 -6.07 -9.61 -3.84
N LEU A 91 -5.42 -8.52 -3.44
CA LEU A 91 -4.77 -8.43 -2.13
C LEU A 91 -5.77 -8.57 -0.97
N LEU A 92 -6.99 -8.05 -1.11
CA LEU A 92 -8.05 -8.22 -0.12
C LEU A 92 -8.56 -9.67 -0.05
N VAL A 93 -8.60 -10.39 -1.17
CA VAL A 93 -8.92 -11.82 -1.19
C VAL A 93 -7.84 -12.60 -0.42
N LEU A 94 -6.56 -12.37 -0.72
CA LEU A 94 -5.45 -12.99 0.03
C LEU A 94 -5.50 -12.65 1.53
N ALA A 95 -5.81 -11.38 1.86
CA ALA A 95 -5.95 -10.95 3.25
C ALA A 95 -7.12 -11.62 3.97
N THR A 96 -8.11 -12.12 3.22
CA THR A 96 -9.27 -12.84 3.77
C THR A 96 -8.98 -14.34 3.92
N THR A 97 -8.32 -14.96 2.95
CA THR A 97 -8.01 -16.39 2.95
C THR A 97 -6.82 -16.75 3.84
N GLY A 98 -5.95 -15.77 4.13
CA GLY A 98 -4.69 -16.01 4.82
C GLY A 98 -3.66 -16.71 3.93
N GLU A 99 -3.94 -16.85 2.64
CA GLU A 99 -3.02 -17.43 1.67
C GLU A 99 -1.84 -16.48 1.45
N GLU A 100 -0.63 -17.02 1.52
CA GLU A 100 0.55 -16.28 1.11
C GLU A 100 0.69 -16.29 -0.41
N PRO A 101 1.11 -15.17 -1.02
CA PRO A 101 1.34 -15.10 -2.46
C PRO A 101 2.41 -16.09 -2.90
N GLN A 102 2.09 -16.93 -3.87
CA GLN A 102 2.99 -17.94 -4.45
C GLN A 102 3.96 -17.38 -5.51
N THR A 103 3.94 -16.07 -5.75
CA THR A 103 4.71 -15.44 -6.82
C THR A 103 6.19 -15.26 -6.44
N PRO A 104 7.14 -15.53 -7.35
CA PRO A 104 8.56 -15.29 -7.10
C PRO A 104 8.84 -13.83 -6.79
N ARG A 105 9.78 -13.58 -5.88
CA ARG A 105 10.16 -12.23 -5.45
C ARG A 105 11.01 -11.56 -6.54
N CYS A 106 10.46 -10.62 -7.32
CA CYS A 106 11.30 -9.70 -8.10
C CYS A 106 12.19 -8.88 -7.14
N GLN A 107 13.32 -8.33 -7.59
CA GLN A 107 14.07 -7.31 -6.84
C GLN A 107 13.63 -5.87 -7.14
N CYS A 108 12.59 -5.69 -7.96
CA CYS A 108 12.07 -4.39 -8.35
C CYS A 108 11.60 -3.55 -7.15
N PRO A 109 11.80 -2.21 -7.17
CA PRO A 109 11.34 -1.33 -6.09
C PRO A 109 9.81 -1.38 -5.92
N THR A 110 9.33 -1.53 -4.69
CA THR A 110 7.89 -1.48 -4.38
C THR A 110 7.54 -0.06 -3.94
N PRO A 111 6.56 0.62 -4.58
CA PRO A 111 6.12 1.94 -4.14
C PRO A 111 5.59 1.90 -2.69
N PRO A 112 5.78 2.96 -1.91
CA PRO A 112 5.20 3.02 -0.57
C PRO A 112 3.68 3.21 -0.63
N LEU A 113 2.99 2.88 0.47
CA LEU A 113 1.54 3.07 0.60
C LEU A 113 1.24 4.34 1.41
N TYR A 114 0.34 5.18 0.92
CA TYR A 114 -0.22 6.26 1.74
C TYR A 114 -1.26 5.67 2.71
N LEU A 115 -1.22 6.05 3.98
CA LEU A 115 -2.19 5.63 5.00
C LEU A 115 -2.77 6.87 5.68
N GLN A 116 -4.10 6.96 5.71
CA GLN A 116 -4.87 8.04 6.32
C GLN A 116 -5.82 7.51 7.38
N TRP A 117 -5.96 8.25 8.46
CA TRP A 117 -7.12 8.18 9.35
C TRP A 117 -7.56 9.61 9.71
N LYS A 118 -8.64 9.75 10.48
CA LYS A 118 -9.11 11.09 10.88
C LYS A 118 -8.00 11.88 11.58
N GLY A 119 -7.63 13.02 11.01
CA GLY A 119 -6.67 13.93 11.62
C GLY A 119 -5.20 13.54 11.48
N HIS A 120 -4.83 12.55 10.66
CA HIS A 120 -3.41 12.32 10.32
C HIS A 120 -3.21 11.43 9.10
N SER A 121 -2.06 11.58 8.44
CA SER A 121 -1.60 10.70 7.37
C SER A 121 -0.13 10.33 7.55
N VAL A 122 0.24 9.13 7.14
CA VAL A 122 1.60 8.61 7.15
C VAL A 122 1.87 7.81 5.89
N THR A 123 3.13 7.48 5.64
CA THR A 123 3.54 6.64 4.51
C THR A 123 4.08 5.32 5.02
N ILE A 124 3.47 4.19 4.64
CA ILE A 124 3.96 2.85 4.93
C ILE A 124 5.05 2.50 3.92
N VAL A 125 6.25 2.19 4.41
CA VAL A 125 7.42 1.83 3.58
C VAL A 125 7.84 0.37 3.75
N GLY A 126 7.20 -0.34 4.67
CA GLY A 126 7.43 -1.76 4.88
C GLY A 126 6.58 -2.30 6.02
N ILE A 127 6.74 -3.60 6.27
CA ILE A 127 6.02 -4.33 7.30
C ILE A 127 6.87 -5.48 7.81
N GLN A 128 6.75 -5.78 9.10
CA GLN A 128 7.39 -6.89 9.77
C GLN A 128 6.33 -7.75 10.44
N LYS A 129 6.30 -9.04 10.13
CA LYS A 129 5.52 -10.04 10.88
C LYS A 129 6.28 -10.40 12.17
N LEU A 130 5.60 -10.32 13.31
CA LEU A 130 6.15 -10.66 14.61
C LEU A 130 5.98 -12.17 14.88
N ALA A 131 6.59 -12.69 15.93
CA ALA A 131 6.62 -14.13 16.25
C ALA A 131 5.26 -14.73 16.71
N GLY A 132 4.14 -14.08 16.40
CA GLY A 132 2.78 -14.58 16.61
C GLY A 132 2.00 -14.58 15.30
N GLU A 133 1.10 -15.55 15.14
CA GLU A 133 0.12 -15.57 14.06
C GLU A 133 -0.70 -14.26 14.18
N ASP A 134 -0.61 -13.41 13.16
CA ASP A 134 -1.33 -12.13 13.01
C ASP A 134 -0.82 -10.87 13.73
N GLU A 135 0.39 -10.87 14.28
CA GLU A 135 1.01 -9.64 14.78
C GLU A 135 1.95 -9.00 13.76
N TYR A 136 1.74 -7.70 13.49
CA TYR A 136 2.52 -6.96 12.51
C TYR A 136 2.96 -5.59 13.04
N ASP A 137 4.20 -5.24 12.76
CA ASP A 137 4.71 -3.88 12.86
C ASP A 137 4.78 -3.24 11.48
N LEU A 138 4.09 -2.11 11.31
CA LEU A 138 4.22 -1.27 10.13
C LEU A 138 5.44 -0.36 10.26
N ILE A 139 6.21 -0.24 9.19
CA ILE A 139 7.32 0.71 9.09
C ILE A 139 6.79 1.98 8.42
N LEU A 140 6.78 3.09 9.15
CA LEU A 140 6.06 4.31 8.79
C LEU A 140 6.98 5.54 8.71
N PHE A 141 6.88 6.30 7.62
CA PHE A 141 7.32 7.68 7.59
C PHE A 141 6.17 8.60 7.98
N ASP A 142 6.35 9.31 9.08
CA ASP A 142 5.39 10.24 9.64
C ASP A 142 5.84 11.68 9.32
N PRO A 143 5.10 12.45 8.52
CA PRO A 143 5.49 13.82 8.16
C PRO A 143 5.55 14.77 9.36
N ALA A 144 4.94 14.42 10.51
CA ALA A 144 5.06 15.19 11.73
C ALA A 144 6.38 14.94 12.50
N ARG A 145 7.22 13.99 12.05
CA ARG A 145 8.49 13.64 12.68
C ARG A 145 9.67 14.07 11.83
N SER A 146 10.72 14.57 12.49
CA SER A 146 12.00 14.82 11.83
C SER A 146 12.70 13.50 11.47
N GLY A 147 13.29 13.45 10.28
CA GLY A 147 14.10 12.30 9.82
C GLY A 147 15.45 12.16 10.52
N ALA A 148 15.92 13.19 11.26
CA ALA A 148 17.27 13.21 11.83
C ALA A 148 17.57 12.03 12.76
N MET A 149 16.60 11.61 13.58
CA MET A 149 16.76 10.45 14.47
C MET A 149 16.88 9.14 13.68
N LEU A 150 16.10 9.00 12.61
CA LEU A 150 16.17 7.83 11.74
C LEU A 150 17.52 7.79 11.01
N GLU A 151 17.98 8.91 10.47
CA GLU A 151 19.27 9.03 9.80
C GLU A 151 20.44 8.66 10.72
N GLN A 152 20.44 9.17 11.96
CA GLN A 152 21.44 8.82 12.96
C GLN A 152 21.42 7.32 13.32
N SER A 153 20.21 6.75 13.44
CA SER A 153 20.03 5.34 13.78
C SER A 153 20.46 4.42 12.63
N LEU A 154 20.14 4.78 11.38
CA LEU A 154 20.57 4.05 10.19
C LEU A 154 22.08 4.13 10.01
N THR A 155 22.69 5.31 10.19
CA THR A 155 24.14 5.48 10.14
C THR A 155 24.83 4.59 11.17
N SER A 156 24.35 4.61 12.42
CA SER A 156 24.86 3.74 13.49
C SER A 156 24.69 2.25 13.16
N SER A 157 23.65 1.87 12.41
CA SER A 157 23.44 0.50 11.97
C SER A 157 24.39 0.09 10.85
N LEU A 158 24.65 0.97 9.89
CA LEU A 158 25.61 0.74 8.80
C LEU A 158 27.05 0.61 9.33
N GLU A 159 27.37 1.36 10.38
CA GLU A 159 28.64 1.25 11.11
C GLU A 159 28.71 0.02 12.04
N GLY A 160 27.68 -0.83 12.07
CA GLY A 160 27.64 -2.05 12.88
C GLY A 160 27.47 -1.82 14.39
N ARG A 161 27.19 -0.60 14.84
CA ARG A 161 27.03 -0.27 16.28
C ARG A 161 25.69 -0.73 16.85
N ILE A 162 24.65 -0.79 16.01
CA ILE A 162 23.33 -1.31 16.34
C ILE A 162 22.81 -2.22 15.22
N GLY A 163 21.88 -3.12 15.54
CA GLY A 163 21.18 -3.89 14.51
C GLY A 163 20.09 -3.08 13.80
N LEU A 164 19.79 -3.45 12.55
CA LEU A 164 18.79 -2.79 11.72
C LEU A 164 17.39 -2.75 12.37
N ALA A 165 17.01 -3.82 13.08
CA ALA A 165 15.75 -3.88 13.80
C ALA A 165 15.61 -2.78 14.88
N LYS A 166 16.73 -2.41 15.52
CA LYS A 166 16.80 -1.31 16.50
C LYS A 166 16.81 0.04 15.80
N ALA A 167 17.45 0.15 14.63
CA ALA A 167 17.44 1.39 13.85
C ALA A 167 16.02 1.80 13.42
N PHE A 168 15.15 0.83 13.15
CA PHE A 168 13.75 1.08 12.78
C PHE A 168 12.79 1.23 13.96
N GLN A 169 13.23 1.07 15.21
CA GLN A 169 12.33 1.08 16.38
C GLN A 169 11.43 2.32 16.44
N HIS A 170 11.95 3.49 16.08
CA HIS A 170 11.23 4.77 16.18
C HIS A 170 10.25 5.04 15.03
N ILE A 171 10.32 4.25 13.96
CA ILE A 171 9.43 4.34 12.81
C ILE A 171 8.47 3.15 12.72
N LYS A 172 8.53 2.23 13.68
CA LYS A 172 7.58 1.12 13.79
C LYS A 172 6.31 1.55 14.49
N LYS A 173 5.19 1.02 14.02
CA LYS A 173 3.88 1.12 14.69
C LYS A 173 3.17 -0.22 14.63
N SER A 174 2.71 -0.70 15.78
CA SER A 174 1.91 -1.91 15.85
C SER A 174 0.61 -1.72 15.06
N SER A 175 0.26 -2.69 14.23
CA SER A 175 -1.02 -2.70 13.50
C SER A 175 -2.22 -2.73 14.44
N ARG A 176 -2.06 -3.24 15.68
CA ARG A 176 -3.11 -3.27 16.71
C ARG A 176 -3.63 -1.88 17.06
N ASP A 177 -2.76 -0.88 17.06
CA ASP A 177 -3.12 0.51 17.34
C ASP A 177 -4.10 1.09 16.31
N LEU A 178 -4.16 0.49 15.12
CA LEU A 178 -4.98 0.93 14.00
C LEU A 178 -6.31 0.16 13.91
N LEU A 179 -6.49 -0.95 14.64
CA LEU A 179 -7.70 -1.77 14.61
C LEU A 179 -8.96 -1.05 15.14
N GLN A 180 -8.78 0.06 15.87
CA GLN A 180 -9.87 0.87 16.40
C GLN A 180 -10.15 2.11 15.54
N ARG A 181 -9.43 2.30 14.43
CA ARG A 181 -9.52 3.48 13.58
C ARG A 181 -10.04 3.10 12.21
N ASP A 182 -10.97 3.91 11.71
CA ASP A 182 -11.30 3.88 10.30
C ASP A 182 -10.14 4.49 9.52
N CYS A 183 -9.57 3.67 8.63
CA CYS A 183 -8.38 4.02 7.88
C CYS A 183 -8.63 3.87 6.38
N GLN A 184 -7.83 4.59 5.59
CA GLN A 184 -7.81 4.50 4.14
C GLN A 184 -6.37 4.35 3.67
N ILE A 185 -6.13 3.46 2.71
CA ILE A 185 -4.85 3.33 2.02
C ILE A 185 -5.00 3.86 0.60
N ILE A 186 -3.97 4.52 0.08
CA ILE A 186 -3.80 4.68 -1.37
C ILE A 186 -2.75 3.69 -1.84
N LEU A 187 -3.15 2.88 -2.81
CA LEU A 187 -2.27 1.98 -3.55
C LEU A 187 -2.08 2.54 -4.95
N SER A 188 -0.84 2.58 -5.41
CA SER A 188 -0.47 2.80 -6.82
C SER A 188 0.45 1.67 -7.27
N THR A 189 0.35 1.28 -8.53
CA THR A 189 1.27 0.30 -9.14
C THR A 189 2.24 0.99 -10.10
N ASP A 190 3.26 0.26 -10.51
CA ASP A 190 4.28 0.66 -11.48
C ASP A 190 3.84 0.45 -12.94
N ARG A 191 2.57 0.11 -13.18
CA ARG A 191 2.06 -0.07 -14.54
C ARG A 191 2.21 1.21 -15.35
N LYS A 192 2.28 1.04 -16.67
CA LYS A 192 2.22 2.18 -17.60
C LYS A 192 1.02 3.06 -17.27
N GLY A 193 1.24 4.37 -17.38
CA GLY A 193 0.25 5.38 -16.98
C GLY A 193 -1.10 5.18 -17.66
N LEU A 194 -2.14 5.74 -17.04
CA LEU A 194 -3.52 5.59 -17.50
C LEU A 194 -3.71 6.12 -18.93
N THR A 195 -4.38 5.34 -19.77
CA THR A 195 -4.85 5.79 -21.08
C THR A 195 -5.91 6.87 -20.94
N ARG A 196 -6.21 7.59 -22.03
CA ARG A 196 -7.30 8.59 -22.03
C ARG A 196 -8.65 7.94 -21.69
N ASP A 197 -8.95 6.79 -22.29
CA ASP A 197 -10.22 6.10 -22.09
C ASP A 197 -10.38 5.58 -20.67
N GLU A 198 -9.29 5.10 -20.06
CA GLU A 198 -9.27 4.75 -18.64
C GLU A 198 -9.58 5.98 -17.78
N ARG A 199 -8.87 7.10 -17.98
CA ARG A 199 -9.12 8.35 -17.21
C ARG A 199 -10.56 8.83 -17.33
N ASP A 200 -11.16 8.75 -18.51
CA ASP A 200 -12.55 9.17 -18.74
C ASP A 200 -13.58 8.21 -18.11
N SER A 201 -13.27 6.91 -18.10
CA SER A 201 -14.11 5.86 -17.49
C SER A 201 -14.05 5.86 -15.96
N PHE A 202 -12.94 6.31 -15.38
CA PHE A 202 -12.65 6.21 -13.95
C PHE A 202 -13.39 7.21 -13.04
N LYS A 203 -14.32 8.01 -13.58
CA LYS A 203 -15.09 9.03 -12.84
C LYS A 203 -15.91 8.50 -11.64
N ARG A 204 -15.97 7.19 -11.38
CA ARG A 204 -16.87 6.60 -10.36
C ARG A 204 -16.30 5.47 -9.48
N THR A 205 -15.13 4.87 -9.77
CA THR A 205 -14.78 3.57 -9.14
C THR A 205 -13.31 3.46 -8.71
N TYR A 206 -12.85 4.36 -7.85
CA TYR A 206 -11.51 4.32 -7.25
C TYR A 206 -11.51 4.03 -5.76
N VAL A 207 -12.62 3.51 -5.25
CA VAL A 207 -12.76 3.16 -3.84
C VAL A 207 -13.11 1.68 -3.76
N VAL A 208 -12.34 0.94 -2.98
CA VAL A 208 -12.60 -0.47 -2.65
C VAL A 208 -12.72 -0.57 -1.13
N THR A 209 -13.75 -1.25 -0.63
CA THR A 209 -13.97 -1.40 0.81
C THR A 209 -13.60 -2.81 1.25
N ALA A 210 -12.71 -2.91 2.25
CA ALA A 210 -12.34 -4.18 2.86
C ALA A 210 -13.55 -4.75 3.64
N ALA A 211 -13.79 -6.06 3.49
CA ALA A 211 -14.95 -6.75 4.04
C ALA A 211 -16.30 -6.06 3.70
N GLU A 212 -16.47 -5.61 2.45
CA GLU A 212 -17.64 -4.80 2.02
C GLU A 212 -18.99 -5.37 2.46
N GLY A 213 -19.21 -6.69 2.32
CA GLY A 213 -20.44 -7.33 2.77
C GLY A 213 -20.73 -7.10 4.26
N LYS A 214 -19.71 -7.19 5.12
CA LYS A 214 -19.81 -6.94 6.57
C LYS A 214 -19.94 -5.47 6.94
N VAL A 215 -19.44 -4.56 6.09
CA VAL A 215 -19.64 -3.13 6.28
C VAL A 215 -21.09 -2.75 5.97
N ARG A 216 -21.66 -3.28 4.87
CA ARG A 216 -23.04 -3.03 4.45
C ARG A 216 -24.07 -3.57 5.45
N GLU A 217 -23.82 -4.71 6.09
CA GLU A 217 -24.67 -5.26 7.16
C GLU A 217 -24.79 -4.33 8.40
N ARG A 218 -23.91 -3.33 8.53
CA ARG A 218 -23.85 -2.41 9.69
C ARG A 218 -24.32 -0.99 9.43
N MET A 219 -24.57 -0.63 8.17
CA MET A 219 -25.08 0.68 7.75
C MET A 219 -26.60 0.65 7.69
#